data_AF-A0A535PQI6-F1
#
_entry.id   AF-A0A535PQI6-F1
#
_cell.length_a   1.000
_cell.length_b   1.000
_cell.length_c   1.000
_cell.angle_alpha   90.00
_cell.angle_beta   90.00
_cell.angle_gamma   90.00
#
_symmetry.space_group_name_H-M   'P 1'
#
loop_
_entity.id
_entity.type
_entity.pdbx_description
1 polymer ?
#
loop_
_entity_poly.entity_id
_entity_poly.type
_entity_poly.pdbx_seq_one_letter_code
_entity_poly.pdbx_strand_id
1 'polypeptide(L)' 'MSTRLAWALVALVLGLAGWLMLLNEVLGITGYVVVGVGVGIGCAVVGSLAHDALAGPRERL' A
#
# COMPACT_ATOMS: atom_id res chain seq x y z
N MET A 1 6.88 -6.32 -12.94
CA MET A 1 6.99 -6.81 -11.55
C MET A 1 7.55 -5.73 -10.59
N SER A 2 8.64 -5.04 -10.95
CA SER A 2 9.33 -4.06 -10.09
C SER A 2 8.48 -2.90 -9.59
N THR A 3 7.58 -2.35 -10.40
CA THR A 3 6.79 -1.16 -10.03
C THR A 3 5.78 -1.44 -8.92
N ARG A 4 5.14 -2.62 -8.91
CA ARG A 4 4.17 -2.99 -7.87
C ARG A 4 4.84 -3.24 -6.53
N LEU A 5 6.05 -3.82 -6.57
CA LEU A 5 6.85 -4.07 -5.38
C LEU A 5 7.36 -2.74 -4.79
N ALA A 6 7.74 -1.78 -5.64
CA ALA A 6 8.05 -0.42 -5.21
C ALA A 6 6.82 0.25 -4.54
N TRP A 7 5.64 0.16 -5.14
CA TRP A 7 4.42 0.71 -4.53
C TRP A 7 4.00 0.00 -3.24
N ALA A 8 4.21 -1.31 -3.13
CA ALA A 8 4.00 -2.05 -1.89
C ALA A 8 4.96 -1.56 -0.79
N LEU A 9 6.21 -1.29 -1.15
CA LEU A 9 7.22 -0.75 -0.23
C LEU A 9 6.87 0.68 0.20
N VAL A 10 6.40 1.52 -0.73
CA VAL A 10 5.88 2.86 -0.43
C VAL A 10 4.69 2.78 0.53
N ALA A 11 3.73 1.89 0.27
CA ALA A 11 2.57 1.67 1.14
C ALA A 11 3.00 1.26 2.56
N LEU A 12 3.96 0.34 2.66
CA LEU A 12 4.51 -0.13 3.94
C LEU A 12 5.21 1.00 4.69
N VAL A 13 6.06 1.77 4.01
CA VAL A 13 6.79 2.89 4.61
C VAL A 13 5.84 3.97 5.09
N LEU A 14 4.84 4.35 4.29
CA LEU A 14 3.85 5.35 4.69
C LEU A 14 3.00 4.85 5.86
N GLY A 15 2.52 3.60 5.82
CA GLY A 15 1.76 3.01 6.92
C GLY A 15 2.55 3.02 8.24
N LEU A 16 3.81 2.55 8.21
CA LEU A 16 4.69 2.53 9.38
C LEU A 16 5.07 3.92 9.87
N ALA A 17 5.39 4.85 8.96
CA ALA A 17 5.72 6.22 9.31
C ALA A 17 4.52 6.94 9.96
N GLY A 18 3.33 6.83 9.38
CA GLY A 18 2.11 7.40 9.94
C GLY A 18 1.76 6.78 11.30
N TRP A 19 1.95 5.46 11.45
CA TRP A 19 1.76 4.78 12.73
C TRP A 19 2.74 5.27 13.80
N LEU A 20 4.01 5.42 13.43
CA LEU A 20 5.04 5.96 14.31
C LEU A 20 4.71 7.40 14.73
N MET A 21 4.22 8.23 13.81
CA MET A 21 3.80 9.60 14.12
C MET A 21 2.67 9.62 15.16
N LEU A 22 1.67 8.74 15.02
CA LEU A 22 0.58 8.62 15.99
C LEU A 22 1.09 8.17 17.37
N LEU A 23 2.01 7.21 17.42
CA LEU A 23 2.59 6.73 18.69
C LEU A 23 3.40 7.80 19.42
N ASN A 24 4.04 8.71 18.68
CA ASN A 24 4.87 9.77 19.25
C ASN A 24 4.12 11.12 19.38
N GLU A 25 2.80 11.15 19.14
CA GLU A 25 1.99 12.37 19.05
C GLU A 25 2.57 13.44 18.09
N VAL A 26 3.36 13.01 17.12
CA VAL A 26 4.01 13.90 16.15
C VAL A 26 2.97 14.32 15.11
N LEU A 27 2.78 15.63 14.97
CA LEU A 27 1.89 16.25 13.96
C LEU A 27 0.40 15.87 14.09
N GLY A 28 -0.02 15.21 15.17
CA GLY A 28 -1.42 14.93 15.51
C GLY A 28 -2.21 14.25 14.38
N ILE A 29 -3.23 14.94 13.86
CA ILE A 29 -4.16 14.41 12.84
C ILE A 29 -3.46 13.94 11.55
N THR A 30 -2.28 14.49 11.24
CA THR A 30 -1.54 14.18 10.02
C THR A 30 -1.09 12.72 9.99
N GLY A 31 -0.84 12.10 11.16
CA GLY A 31 -0.48 10.68 11.25
C GLY A 31 -1.56 9.77 10.67
N TYR A 32 -2.84 10.06 10.94
CA TYR A 32 -3.97 9.29 10.38
C TYR A 32 -4.06 9.41 8.86
N VAL A 33 -3.78 10.61 8.30
CA VAL A 33 -3.77 10.82 6.85
C VAL A 33 -2.67 9.98 6.21
N VAL A 34 -1.46 9.98 6.78
CA VAL A 34 -0.32 9.23 6.27
C VAL A 34 -0.58 7.72 6.33
N VAL A 35 -1.14 7.22 7.42
CA VAL A 35 -1.61 5.82 7.53
C VAL A 35 -2.66 5.52 6.45
N GLY A 36 -3.66 6.38 6.30
CA GLY A 36 -4.74 6.21 5.33
C GLY A 36 -4.23 6.12 3.88
N VAL A 37 -3.26 6.97 3.51
CA VAL A 37 -2.61 6.92 2.19
C VAL A 37 -1.87 5.60 2.00
N GLY A 38 -1.09 5.16 3.00
CA GLY A 38 -0.40 3.87 2.96
C GLY A 38 -1.36 2.70 2.77
N VAL A 39 -2.46 2.67 3.52
CA VAL A 39 -3.52 1.65 3.40
C VAL A 39 -4.18 1.69 2.02
N GLY A 40 -4.50 2.87 1.49
CA GLY A 40 -5.10 3.02 0.17
C GLY A 40 -4.22 2.46 -0.95
N ILE A 41 -2.92 2.78 -0.92
CA ILE A 41 -1.94 2.23 -1.88
C ILE A 41 -1.83 0.72 -1.72
N GLY A 42 -1.74 0.22 -0.47
CA GLY A 42 -1.70 -1.21 -0.19
C GLY A 42 -2.89 -1.96 -0.77
N CYS A 43 -4.11 -1.45 -0.55
CA CYS A 43 -5.34 -2.00 -1.13
C CYS A 43 -5.31 -2.01 -2.66
N ALA A 44 -4.84 -0.94 -3.30
CA ALA A 44 -4.73 -0.88 -4.76
C ALA A 44 -3.74 -1.94 -5.30
N VAL A 45 -2.59 -2.12 -4.64
CA VAL A 45 -1.61 -3.13 -5.03
C VAL A 45 -2.18 -4.54 -4.86
N VAL A 46 -2.81 -4.83 -3.71
CA VAL A 46 -3.43 -6.14 -3.45
C VAL A 46 -4.55 -6.41 -4.46
N GLY A 47 -5.41 -5.44 -4.73
CA GLY A 47 -6.47 -5.57 -5.75
C GLY A 47 -5.92 -5.84 -7.14
N SER A 48 -4.81 -5.18 -7.51
CA SER A 48 -4.12 -5.43 -8.78
C SER A 48 -3.51 -6.83 -8.86
N LEU A 49 -2.92 -7.34 -7.77
CA LEU A 49 -2.38 -8.71 -7.72
C LEU A 49 -3.51 -9.76 -7.73
N ALA A 50 -4.59 -9.51 -6.99
CA ALA A 50 -5.76 -10.37 -6.97
C ALA A 50 -6.40 -10.42 -8.36
N HIS A 51 -6.53 -9.28 -9.04
CA HIS A 51 -7.03 -9.22 -10.40
C HIS A 51 -6.20 -10.07 -11.36
N ASP A 52 -4.87 -9.99 -11.29
CA ASP A 52 -3.99 -10.83 -12.12
C ASP A 52 -4.12 -12.33 -11.79
N ALA A 53 -4.26 -12.68 -10.51
CA ALA A 53 -4.45 -14.07 -10.08
C ALA A 53 -5.81 -14.63 -10.54
N LEU A 54 -6.86 -13.80 -10.51
CA LEU A 54 -8.22 -14.12 -10.95
C LEU A 54 -8.37 -14.13 -12.47
N ALA A 55 -7.62 -13.28 -13.18
CA ALA A 55 -7.62 -13.24 -14.65
C ALA A 55 -7.01 -14.50 -15.29
N GLY A 56 -6.38 -15.36 -14.50
CA GLY A 56 -5.83 -16.65 -14.93
C GLY A 56 -4.59 -16.51 -15.81
N PRO A 57 -3.77 -17.59 -15.96
CA PRO A 57 -2.68 -17.61 -16.90
C PRO A 57 -3.23 -17.36 -18.30
N ARG A 58 -2.81 -16.27 -18.92
CA ARG A 58 -3.06 -16.01 -20.34
C ARG A 58 -2.19 -16.95 -21.18
N GLU A 59 -2.38 -18.26 -21.02
CA GLU A 59 -1.84 -19.27 -21.93
C GLU A 59 -2.86 -19.54 -23.03
N ARG A 60 -2.38 -19.50 -24.27
CA ARG A 60 -3.07 -19.62 -25.57
C ARG A 60 -3.84 -18.40 -26.03
N LEU A 61 -3.14 -17.52 -26.74
CA LEU A 61 -3.28 -17.37 -28.19
C LEU A 61 -2.04 -16.68 -28.76
#